data_AF-A0A1M6GTQ7-F1
#
_entry.id   AF-A0A1M6GTQ7-F1
#
_cell.length_a   1.000
_cell.length_b   1.000
_cell.length_c   1.000
_cell.angle_alpha   90.00
_cell.angle_beta   90.00
_cell.angle_gamma   90.00
#
_symmetry.space_group_name_H-M   'P 1'
#
loop_
_entity.id
_entity.type
_entity.pdbx_description
1 polymer ?
#
loop_
_entity_poly.entity_id
_entity_poly.type
_entity_poly.pdbx_seq_one_letter_code
_entity_poly.pdbx_strand_id
1 'polypeptide(L)'
;MAQKRSPSPQRAAMQRIVEVLARGAGPERMDREVDAIVVQLRAAGDAEEVQTWLEELRDGFAENAESAAEAVDEIESTEKAARRNAERAAAAMGACRDAFTRHLRTPVAA
;
A
#
# COMPACT_ATOMS: atom_id res chain seq x y z
N MET A 1 11.96 32.54 -0.10
CA MET A 1 10.75 31.81 -0.52
C MET A 1 11.05 30.33 -0.40
N ALA A 2 10.35 29.60 0.47
CA ALA A 2 10.57 28.17 0.63
C ALA A 2 10.02 27.45 -0.60
N GLN A 3 10.92 26.94 -1.46
CA GLN A 3 10.54 26.09 -2.59
C GLN A 3 9.86 24.85 -1.99
N LYS A 4 8.54 24.71 -2.19
CA LYS A 4 7.81 23.48 -1.84
C LYS A 4 8.45 22.35 -2.64
N ARG A 5 9.40 21.64 -2.03
CA ARG A 5 10.01 20.46 -2.63
C ARG A 5 8.88 19.48 -2.92
N SER A 6 8.77 19.04 -4.17
CA SER A 6 7.87 17.96 -4.53
C SER A 6 8.17 16.76 -3.63
N PRO A 7 7.14 16.04 -3.14
CA PRO A 7 7.35 14.84 -2.34
C PRO A 7 8.20 13.84 -3.13
N SER A 8 9.02 13.03 -2.44
CA SER A 8 9.72 11.91 -3.09
C SER A 8 8.71 10.99 -3.79
N PRO A 9 9.11 10.28 -4.87
CA PRO A 9 8.22 9.37 -5.60
C PRO A 9 7.52 8.37 -4.69
N GLN A 10 8.26 7.79 -3.75
CA GLN A 10 7.74 6.88 -2.73
C GLN A 10 6.70 7.55 -1.81
N ARG A 11 6.95 8.78 -1.35
CA ARG A 11 5.99 9.51 -0.51
C ARG A 11 4.71 9.83 -1.29
N ALA A 12 4.82 10.18 -2.56
CA ALA A 12 3.67 10.40 -3.43
C ALA A 12 2.86 9.10 -3.64
N ALA A 13 3.55 7.97 -3.84
CA ALA A 13 2.93 6.65 -3.91
C ALA A 13 2.14 6.30 -2.64
N MET A 14 2.75 6.48 -1.47
CA MET A 14 2.10 6.23 -0.18
C MET A 14 0.85 7.11 0.00
N GLN A 15 0.96 8.41 -0.29
CA GLN A 15 -0.18 9.32 -0.21
C GLN A 15 -1.36 8.88 -1.08
N ARG A 16 -1.07 8.47 -2.33
CA ARG A 16 -2.09 7.96 -3.24
C ARG A 16 -2.78 6.72 -2.71
N ILE A 17 -2.03 5.77 -2.13
CA ILE A 17 -2.61 4.55 -1.55
C ILE A 17 -3.53 4.89 -0.38
N VAL A 18 -3.09 5.76 0.52
CA VAL A 18 -3.88 6.21 1.68
C VAL A 18 -5.16 6.91 1.22
N GLU A 19 -5.10 7.76 0.20
CA GLU A 19 -6.29 8.43 -0.34
C GLU A 19 -7.31 7.44 -0.92
N VAL A 20 -6.84 6.39 -1.60
CA VAL A 20 -7.71 5.36 -2.17
C VAL A 20 -8.32 4.48 -1.07
N LEU A 21 -7.55 4.11 -0.05
CA LEU A 21 -8.04 3.39 1.13
C LEU A 21 -9.09 4.20 1.90
N ALA A 22 -8.85 5.50 2.11
CA ALA A 22 -9.78 6.41 2.81
C ALA A 22 -11.13 6.53 2.09
N ARG A 23 -11.17 6.27 0.78
CA ARG A 23 -12.42 6.20 -0.02
C ARG A 23 -13.13 4.85 0.08
N GLY A 24 -12.65 3.93 0.91
CA GLY A 24 -13.23 2.61 1.12
C GLY A 24 -12.94 1.63 -0.03
N ALA A 25 -11.82 1.79 -0.74
CA ALA A 25 -11.43 0.86 -1.78
C ALA A 25 -11.24 -0.57 -1.22
N GLY A 26 -11.70 -1.56 -1.98
CA GLY A 26 -11.49 -2.97 -1.63
C GLY A 26 -10.17 -3.52 -2.17
N PRO A 27 -9.81 -4.76 -1.78
CA PRO A 27 -8.58 -5.45 -2.19
C PRO A 27 -8.26 -5.37 -3.68
N GLU A 28 -9.21 -5.72 -4.55
CA GLU A 28 -9.03 -5.70 -6.01
C GLU A 28 -8.72 -4.31 -6.58
N ARG A 29 -9.27 -3.26 -5.95
CA ARG A 29 -9.01 -1.89 -6.38
C ARG A 29 -7.62 -1.45 -5.93
N MET A 30 -7.21 -1.85 -4.73
CA MET A 30 -5.86 -1.59 -4.22
C MET A 30 -4.80 -2.27 -5.05
N ASP A 31 -5.03 -3.52 -5.45
CA ASP A 31 -4.15 -4.30 -6.31
C ASP A 31 -3.77 -3.55 -7.59
N ARG A 32 -4.80 -3.09 -8.33
CA ARG A 32 -4.63 -2.30 -9.56
C ARG A 32 -3.96 -0.96 -9.32
N GLU A 33 -4.18 -0.33 -8.17
CA GLU A 33 -3.51 0.93 -7.83
C GLU A 33 -2.03 0.72 -7.53
N VAL A 34 -1.67 -0.38 -6.86
CA VAL A 34 -0.27 -0.75 -6.67
C VAL A 34 0.40 -0.99 -8.02
N ASP A 35 -0.22 -1.73 -8.95
CA ASP A 35 0.33 -1.91 -10.30
C ASP A 35 0.64 -0.57 -10.99
N ALA A 36 -0.31 0.38 -10.94
CA ALA A 36 -0.12 1.71 -11.51
C ALA A 36 1.01 2.50 -10.82
N ILE A 37 1.13 2.36 -9.50
CA ILE A 37 2.19 3.00 -8.71
C ILE A 37 3.55 2.41 -9.05
N VAL A 38 3.68 1.09 -9.16
CA VAL A 38 4.96 0.44 -9.49
C VAL A 38 5.46 0.90 -10.86
N VAL A 39 4.57 1.04 -11.85
CA VAL A 39 4.92 1.62 -13.16
C VAL A 39 5.45 3.04 -13.02
N GLN A 40 4.84 3.86 -12.16
CA GLN A 40 5.29 5.24 -11.92
C GLN A 40 6.64 5.29 -11.21
N LEU A 41 6.87 4.44 -10.20
CA LEU A 41 8.13 4.36 -9.49
C LEU A 41 9.26 3.91 -10.42
N ARG A 42 9.02 2.89 -11.25
CA ARG A 42 9.97 2.42 -12.28
C ARG A 42 10.36 3.49 -13.30
N ALA A 43 9.48 4.46 -13.55
CA ALA A 43 9.78 5.58 -14.44
C ALA A 43 10.52 6.73 -13.73
N ALA A 44 10.59 6.72 -12.40
CA ALA A 44 11.10 7.82 -11.59
C ALA A 44 12.49 7.58 -10.98
N GLY A 45 12.97 6.33 -10.94
CA GLY A 45 14.27 5.96 -10.39
C GLY A 45 14.90 4.80 -11.14
N ASP A 46 16.14 4.48 -10.80
CA ASP A 46 16.82 3.30 -11.35
C ASP A 46 16.36 1.99 -10.67
N ALA A 47 16.91 0.85 -11.12
CA ALA A 47 16.48 -0.46 -10.64
C ALA A 47 16.74 -0.66 -9.13
N GLU A 48 17.85 -0.14 -8.58
CA GLU A 48 18.23 -0.30 -7.18
C GLU A 48 17.38 0.61 -6.28
N GLU A 49 17.17 1.86 -6.71
CA GLU A 49 16.28 2.80 -6.03
C GLU A 49 14.84 2.27 -5.98
N VAL A 50 14.33 1.79 -7.11
CA VAL A 50 12.98 1.25 -7.21
C VAL A 50 12.83 0.00 -6.37
N GLN A 51 13.82 -0.91 -6.38
CA GLN A 51 13.78 -2.08 -5.51
C GLN A 51 13.69 -1.66 -4.04
N THR A 52 14.54 -0.73 -3.60
CA THR A 52 14.52 -0.21 -2.23
C THR A 52 13.16 0.38 -1.87
N TRP A 53 12.58 1.23 -2.74
CA TRP A 53 11.26 1.81 -2.49
C TRP A 53 10.15 0.76 -2.40
N LEU A 54 10.18 -0.25 -3.26
CA LEU A 54 9.18 -1.33 -3.25
C LEU A 54 9.31 -2.20 -1.99
N GLU A 55 10.54 -2.47 -1.54
CA GLU A 55 10.80 -3.19 -0.29
C GLU A 55 10.25 -2.44 0.92
N GLU A 56 10.58 -1.15 1.04
CA GLU A 56 10.10 -0.28 2.13
C GLU A 56 8.56 -0.13 2.13
N LEU A 57 7.95 0.03 0.95
CA LEU A 57 6.49 0.08 0.84
C LEU A 57 5.85 -1.24 1.25
N ARG A 58 6.39 -2.38 0.79
CA ARG A 58 5.90 -3.72 1.15
C ARG A 58 5.99 -3.98 2.65
N ASP A 59 7.11 -3.61 3.28
CA ASP A 59 7.31 -3.81 4.72
C ASP A 59 6.36 -2.92 5.53
N GLY A 60 6.22 -1.65 5.15
CA GLY A 60 5.24 -0.76 5.78
C GLY A 60 3.79 -1.28 5.66
N PHE A 61 3.39 -1.83 4.51
CA PHE A 61 2.06 -2.44 4.38
C PHE A 61 1.92 -3.79 5.10
N ALA A 62 3.01 -4.54 5.30
CA ALA A 62 2.98 -5.76 6.10
C ALA A 62 2.68 -5.44 7.57
N GLU A 63 3.42 -4.51 8.16
CA GLU A 63 3.21 -4.05 9.55
C GLU A 63 1.81 -3.46 9.75
N ASN A 64 1.35 -2.62 8.81
CA ASN A 64 0.03 -2.01 8.91
C ASN A 64 -1.10 -3.03 8.73
N ALA A 65 -0.95 -4.01 7.84
CA ALA A 65 -1.96 -5.06 7.65
C ALA A 65 -2.07 -5.97 8.88
N GLU A 66 -0.95 -6.30 9.52
CA GLU A 66 -0.92 -7.05 10.78
C GLU A 66 -1.58 -6.26 11.90
N SER A 67 -1.17 -5.00 12.11
CA SER A 67 -1.78 -4.11 13.11
C SER A 67 -3.28 -3.92 12.89
N ALA A 68 -3.71 -3.79 11.63
CA ALA A 68 -5.13 -3.67 11.30
C ALA A 68 -5.91 -4.97 11.56
N ALA A 69 -5.29 -6.14 11.39
CA ALA A 69 -5.90 -7.42 11.71
C ALA A 69 -6.04 -7.61 13.22
N GLU A 70 -5.03 -7.23 14.02
CA GLU A 70 -5.13 -7.25 15.48
C GLU A 70 -6.21 -6.30 15.98
N ALA A 71 -6.28 -5.09 15.41
CA ALA A 71 -7.32 -4.12 15.77
C ALA A 71 -8.74 -4.60 15.43
N VAL A 72 -8.92 -5.49 14.45
CA VAL A 72 -10.22 -6.13 14.16
C VAL A 72 -10.65 -7.04 15.30
N ASP A 73 -9.71 -7.77 15.91
CA ASP A 73 -9.99 -8.72 16.99
C ASP A 73 -10.38 -8.01 18.31
N GLU A 74 -9.97 -6.75 18.47
CA GLU A 74 -10.36 -5.89 19.59
C GLU A 74 -11.80 -5.34 19.49
N ILE A 75 -12.43 -5.40 18.31
CA ILE A 75 -13.79 -4.86 18.09
C ILE A 75 -14.83 -5.82 18.68
N GLU A 76 -15.77 -5.25 19.46
CA GLU A 76 -16.85 -6.03 20.05
C GLU A 76 -17.70 -6.74 18.99
N SER A 77 -18.09 -7.98 19.27
CA SER A 77 -18.90 -8.81 18.35
C SER A 77 -20.27 -8.20 17.99
N THR A 78 -20.77 -7.29 18.82
CA THR A 78 -22.00 -6.51 18.64
C THR A 78 -21.85 -5.41 17.58
N GLU A 79 -20.63 -4.93 17.35
CA GLU A 79 -20.31 -3.82 16.43
C GLU A 79 -20.05 -4.30 14.99
N LYS A 80 -21.01 -5.04 14.42
CA LYS A 80 -20.87 -5.72 13.12
C LYS A 80 -20.42 -4.81 11.98
N ALA A 81 -20.90 -3.56 11.95
CA ALA A 81 -20.54 -2.60 10.89
C ALA A 81 -19.10 -2.12 11.02
N ALA A 82 -18.64 -1.81 12.24
CA ALA A 82 -17.28 -1.39 12.51
C ALA A 82 -16.30 -2.53 12.19
N ARG A 83 -16.60 -3.75 12.67
CA ARG A 83 -15.81 -4.95 12.40
C ARG A 83 -15.67 -5.21 10.91
N ARG A 84 -16.77 -5.19 10.15
CA ARG A 84 -16.73 -5.40 8.69
C ARG A 84 -15.91 -4.34 7.96
N ASN A 85 -15.97 -3.08 8.42
CA ASN A 85 -15.17 -2.00 7.83
C ASN A 85 -13.67 -2.20 8.11
N ALA A 86 -13.32 -2.57 9.33
CA ALA A 86 -11.95 -2.85 9.73
C ALA A 86 -11.38 -4.09 9.01
N GLU A 87 -12.14 -5.19 8.92
CA GLU A 87 -11.77 -6.38 8.15
C GLU A 87 -11.50 -6.04 6.68
N ARG A 88 -12.34 -5.19 6.09
CA ARG A 88 -12.16 -4.72 4.71
C ARG A 88 -10.89 -3.89 4.56
N ALA A 89 -10.61 -3.00 5.51
CA ALA A 89 -9.40 -2.18 5.50
C ALA A 89 -8.14 -3.04 5.64
N ALA A 90 -8.13 -3.99 6.59
CA ALA A 90 -7.04 -4.94 6.79
C ALA A 90 -6.79 -5.77 5.52
N ALA A 91 -7.85 -6.30 4.90
CA ALA A 91 -7.74 -7.03 3.65
C ALA A 91 -7.20 -6.15 2.50
N ALA A 92 -7.59 -4.88 2.43
CA ALA A 92 -7.12 -3.96 1.42
C ALA A 92 -5.63 -3.60 1.61
N MET A 93 -5.16 -3.44 2.85
CA MET A 93 -3.74 -3.28 3.17
C MET A 93 -2.93 -4.54 2.85
N GLY A 94 -3.46 -5.72 3.19
CA GLY A 94 -2.85 -7.01 2.84
C GLY A 94 -2.71 -7.18 1.33
N ALA A 95 -3.71 -6.78 0.54
CA ALA A 95 -3.62 -6.78 -0.92
C ALA A 95 -2.50 -5.87 -1.44
N CYS A 96 -2.28 -4.71 -0.82
CA CYS A 96 -1.16 -3.84 -1.18
C CYS A 96 0.19 -4.54 -0.95
N ARG A 97 0.40 -5.12 0.24
CA ARG A 97 1.61 -5.90 0.58
C ARG A 97 1.85 -7.01 -0.44
N ASP A 98 0.81 -7.77 -0.76
CA ASP A 98 0.92 -8.91 -1.68
C ASP A 98 1.23 -8.46 -3.10
N ALA A 99 0.63 -7.36 -3.55
CA ALA A 99 0.93 -6.76 -4.84
C ALA A 99 2.38 -6.31 -4.95
N PHE A 100 2.90 -5.57 -3.96
CA PHE A 100 4.32 -5.19 -3.94
C PHE A 100 5.25 -6.42 -3.91
N THR A 101 4.89 -7.45 -3.14
CA THR A 101 5.66 -8.71 -3.09
C THR A 101 5.75 -9.39 -4.46
N ARG A 102 4.67 -9.39 -5.24
CA ARG A 102 4.69 -9.95 -6.61
C ARG A 102 5.60 -9.15 -7.54
N HIS A 103 5.63 -7.82 -7.42
CA HIS A 103 6.51 -6.96 -8.20
C HIS A 103 7.98 -7.11 -7.82
N LEU A 104 8.30 -7.38 -6.55
CA LEU A 104 9.66 -7.69 -6.09
C LEU A 104 10.16 -9.05 -6.58
N ARG A 105 9.26 -10.03 -6.74
CA ARG A 105 9.60 -11.37 -7.26
C ARG A 105 9.73 -11.44 -8.78
N THR A 106 9.24 -10.43 -9.49
CA THR A 106 9.31 -10.38 -10.94
C THR A 106 10.62 -9.69 -11.34
N PRO A 107 11.62 -10.41 -11.89
CA PRO A 107 12.87 -9.78 -12.30
C PRO A 107 12.57 -8.69 -13.34
N VAL A 108 13.17 -7.52 -13.15
CA VAL A 108 13.17 -6.47 -14.17
C VAL A 108 13.89 -7.05 -15.39
N ALA A 109 13.15 -7.34 -16.45
CA ALA A 109 13.76 -7.73 -17.71
C ALA A 109 14.64 -6.54 -18.16
N ALA A 110 15.95 -6.79 -18.17
CA ALA A 110 16.97 -5.84 -18.60
C ALA A 110 16.83 -5.48 -20.08
#